data_AF-A0A4Z0GUA1-F1
#
_entry.id   AF-A0A4Z0GUA1-F1
#
_cell.length_a   1.000
_cell.length_b   1.000
_cell.length_c   1.000
_cell.angle_alpha   90.00
_cell.angle_beta   90.00
_cell.angle_gamma   90.00
#
_symmetry.space_group_name_H-M   'P 1'
#
loop_
_entity.id
_entity.type
_entity.pdbx_description
1 polymer ?
#
loop_
_entity_poly.entity_id
_entity_poly.type
_entity_poly.pdbx_seq_one_letter_code
_entity_poly.pdbx_strand_id
1 'polypeptide(L)' 'MSYRRKFIRTLNTSWMGVIAIILIFTISPYSIVVNVLVTIGLILLSVGQALYNYYMWKKHEDENPAEE' A
#
# COMPACT_ATOMS: atom_id res chain seq x y z
N MET A 1 17.79 -0.16 -7.50
CA MET A 1 17.09 0.64 -6.47
C MET A 1 16.70 -0.32 -5.35
N SER A 2 17.31 -0.23 -4.17
CA SER A 2 17.11 -1.21 -3.08
C SER A 2 15.64 -1.38 -2.71
N TYR A 3 15.21 -2.61 -2.42
CA TYR A 3 13.84 -2.95 -2.04
C TYR A 3 13.38 -2.19 -0.78
N ARG A 4 14.30 -1.84 0.11
CA ARG A 4 14.07 -0.92 1.24
C ARG A 4 13.50 0.42 0.79
N ARG A 5 14.03 1.01 -0.29
CA ARG A 5 13.52 2.28 -0.85
C ARG A 5 12.14 2.12 -1.49
N LYS A 6 11.83 0.94 -2.06
CA LYS A 6 10.48 0.64 -2.57
C LYS A 6 9.47 0.56 -1.42
N PHE A 7 9.82 -0.10 -0.30
CA PHE A 7 8.97 -0.19 0.89
C PHE A 7 8.71 1.19 1.52
N ILE A 8 9.76 1.98 1.76
CA ILE A 8 9.63 3.34 2.29
C ILE A 8 8.77 4.21 1.37
N ARG A 9 8.93 4.08 0.05
CA ARG A 9 8.09 4.79 -0.92
C ARG A 9 6.63 4.37 -0.83
N THR A 10 6.33 3.08 -0.69
CA THR A 10 4.95 2.58 -0.53
C THR A 10 4.30 3.12 0.74
N LEU A 11 5.03 3.14 1.86
CA LEU A 11 4.60 3.77 3.12
C LEU A 11 4.38 5.27 2.95
N ASN A 12 5.31 5.97 2.29
CA ASN A 12 5.17 7.39 2.04
C ASN A 12 4.09 7.71 1.00
N THR A 13 3.56 6.76 0.23
CA THR A 13 2.38 6.98 -0.63
C THR A 13 1.07 6.58 0.05
N SER A 14 1.10 6.02 1.27
CA SER A 14 -0.11 5.57 1.97
C SER A 14 -1.07 6.70 2.29
N TRP A 15 -0.57 7.93 2.49
CA TRP A 15 -1.41 9.13 2.67
C TRP A 15 -2.31 9.40 1.46
N MET A 16 -1.88 9.03 0.24
CA MET A 16 -2.74 9.12 -0.95
C MET A 16 -3.94 8.17 -0.84
N GLY A 17 -3.76 7.00 -0.21
CA GLY A 17 -4.85 6.09 0.10
C GLY A 17 -5.88 6.71 1.04
N VAL A 18 -5.44 7.46 2.05
CA VAL A 18 -6.33 8.19 2.96
C VAL A 18 -7.13 9.26 2.20
N ILE A 19 -6.48 10.02 1.31
CA ILE A 19 -7.17 10.99 0.46
C ILE A 19 -8.20 10.31 -0.45
N ALA A 20 -7.84 9.18 -1.06
CA ALA A 20 -8.76 8.42 -1.90
C ALA A 20 -10.01 7.99 -1.13
N ILE A 21 -9.86 7.55 0.13
CA ILE A 21 -10.99 7.19 1.00
C ILE A 21 -11.86 8.42 1.28
N ILE A 22 -11.26 9.57 1.61
CA ILE A 22 -12.00 10.81 1.85
C ILE A 22 -12.83 11.19 0.61
N LEU A 23 -12.24 11.12 -0.58
CA LEU A 23 -12.95 11.40 -1.82
C LEU A 23 -14.11 10.41 -2.05
N ILE A 24 -13.89 9.11 -1.83
CA ILE A 24 -14.96 8.10 -1.95
C ILE A 24 -16.16 8.44 -1.06
N PHE A 25 -15.96 8.95 0.16
CA PHE A 25 -17.08 9.26 1.05
C PHE A 25 -17.67 10.67 0.89
N THR A 26 -17.00 11.57 0.17
CA THR A 26 -17.45 12.97 0.01
C THR A 26 -18.05 13.26 -1.36
N ILE A 27 -17.56 12.63 -2.42
CA ILE A 27 -17.97 12.93 -3.80
C ILE A 27 -18.60 11.75 -4.53
N SER A 28 -18.52 10.52 -4.01
CA SER A 28 -19.09 9.35 -4.66
C SER A 28 -20.62 9.40 -4.66
N PRO A 29 -21.28 9.26 -5.83
CA PRO A 29 -22.74 9.16 -5.89
C PRO A 29 -23.25 7.75 -5.55
N TYR A 30 -22.36 6.79 -5.32
CA TYR A 30 -22.73 5.41 -5.02
C TYR A 30 -23.22 5.24 -3.58
N SER A 31 -23.95 4.14 -3.34
CA SER A 31 -24.45 3.82 -2.01
C SER A 31 -23.32 3.58 -1.03
N ILE A 32 -23.60 3.79 0.26
CA ILE A 32 -22.62 3.62 1.33
C ILE A 32 -22.02 2.21 1.36
N VAL A 33 -22.81 1.19 1.03
CA VAL A 33 -22.36 -0.21 0.97
C VAL A 33 -21.31 -0.39 -0.12
N VAL A 34 -21.53 0.17 -1.31
CA VAL A 34 -20.57 0.10 -2.42
C VAL A 34 -19.27 0.83 -2.05
N ASN A 35 -19.39 2.03 -1.47
CA ASN A 35 -18.22 2.80 -1.02
C ASN A 35 -17.39 2.03 0.01
N VAL A 36 -18.03 1.39 0.99
CA VAL A 36 -17.35 0.55 2.00
C VAL A 36 -16.64 -0.64 1.34
N LEU A 37 -17.28 -1.35 0.42
CA LEU A 37 -16.65 -2.49 -0.28
C LEU A 37 -15.41 -2.06 -1.08
N VAL A 38 -15.50 -0.93 -1.79
CA VAL A 38 -14.37 -0.36 -2.54
C VAL A 38 -13.23 0.04 -1.60
N THR A 39 -13.55 0.70 -0.48
CA THR A 39 -12.54 1.07 0.53
C THR A 39 -11.85 -0.15 1.13
N ILE A 40 -12.58 -1.21 1.46
CA ILE A 40 -11.99 -2.47 1.94
C ILE A 40 -11.03 -3.04 0.89
N GLY A 41 -11.45 -3.08 -0.38
CA GLY A 41 -10.60 -3.52 -1.49
C GLY A 41 -9.30 -2.72 -1.62
N LEU A 42 -9.39 -1.38 -1.54
CA LEU A 42 -8.22 -0.50 -1.59
C LEU A 42 -7.25 -0.72 -0.42
N ILE A 43 -7.78 -0.94 0.79
CA ILE A 43 -6.97 -1.24 1.97
C ILE A 43 -6.25 -2.58 1.79
N LEU A 44 -6.95 -3.63 1.36
CA LEU A 44 -6.36 -4.95 1.12
C LEU A 44 -5.26 -4.90 0.07
N LEU A 45 -5.47 -4.19 -1.04
CA LEU A 45 -4.45 -3.99 -2.07
C LEU A 45 -3.23 -3.23 -1.52
N SER A 46 -3.45 -2.17 -0.75
CA SER A 46 -2.38 -1.37 -0.15
C SER A 46 -1.54 -2.18 0.84
N VAL A 47 -2.21 -2.94 1.72
CA VAL A 47 -1.56 -3.83 2.68
C VAL A 47 -0.82 -4.95 1.94
N GLY A 48 -1.44 -5.56 0.94
CA GLY A 48 -0.82 -6.59 0.12
C GLY A 48 0.45 -6.11 -0.57
N GLN A 49 0.43 -4.89 -1.16
CA GLN A 49 1.62 -4.27 -1.75
C GLN A 49 2.71 -3.99 -0.71
N ALA A 50 2.34 -3.47 0.46
CA ALA A 50 3.30 -3.20 1.53
C ALA A 50 3.97 -4.50 2.01
N LEU A 51 3.19 -5.56 2.23
CA LEU A 51 3.70 -6.87 2.63
C LEU A 51 4.58 -7.50 1.55
N TYR A 52 4.19 -7.45 0.28
CA TYR A 52 4.99 -7.94 -0.82
C TYR A 52 6.34 -7.22 -0.90
N ASN A 53 6.35 -5.89 -0.79
CA ASN A 53 7.56 -5.10 -0.81
C ASN A 53 8.45 -5.38 0.41
N TYR A 54 7.86 -5.60 1.58
CA TYR A 54 8.58 -6.00 2.78
C TYR A 54 9.21 -7.40 2.63
N TYR A 55 8.44 -8.39 2.18
CA TYR A 55 8.91 -9.75 1.97
C TYR A 55 10.06 -9.79 0.96
N MET A 56 9.92 -9.10 -0.16
CA MET A 56 10.97 -9.01 -1.17
C MET A 56 12.20 -8.25 -0.68
N TRP A 57 12.02 -7.26 0.20
CA TRP A 57 13.15 -6.59 0.86
C TRP A 57 13.94 -7.55 1.73
N LYS A 58 13.24 -8.27 2.62
CA LYS A 58 13.87 -9.23 3.52
C LYS A 58 14.56 -10.38 2.78
N LYS A 59 13.90 -10.92 1.76
CA LYS A 59 14.53 -11.94 0.89
C LYS A 59 15.82 -11.43 0.24
N HIS A 60 15.86 -10.17 -0.20
CA HIS A 60 17.06 -9.59 -0.81
C HIS A 60 18.19 -9.35 0.19
N GLU A 61 17.90 -8.98 1.44
CA GLU A 61 18.89 -8.91 2.53
C GLU A 61 19.46 -10.31 2.82
N ASP A 62 18.61 -11.32 2.90
CA ASP A 62 19.01 -12.70 3.20
C ASP A 62 19.86 -13.33 2.06
N GLU A 63 19.57 -13.00 0.79
CA GLU A 63 20.32 -13.49 -0.38
C GLU A 63 21.66 -12.75 -0.62
N ASN A 64 21.84 -11.51 -0.13
CA ASN A 64 23.07 -10.74 -0.37
C ASN A 64 23.48 -9.86 0.83
N PRO A 65 23.94 -10.45 1.94
CA PRO A 65 24.26 -9.74 3.18
C PRO A 65 25.52 -8.85 3.11
N ALA A 66 26.27 -8.88 2.00
CA ALA A 66 27.51 -8.12 1.82
C ALA A 66 27.33 -6.75 1.14
N GLU A 67 26.10 -6.38 0.74
CA GLU A 67 25.78 -5.09 0.11
C GLU A 67 25.21 -4.03 1.08
N GLU A 68 25.16 -4.33 2.38
CA GLU A 68 24.81 -3.37 3.45
C GLU A 68 26.03 -2.72 4.10
#